data_AF-A0A0K8V2X8-F1
#
_entry.id   AF-A0A0K8V2X8-F1
#
_cell.length_a   1.000
_cell.length_b   1.000
_cell.length_c   1.000
_cell.angle_alpha   90.00
_cell.angle_beta   90.00
_cell.angle_gamma   90.00
#
_symmetry.space_group_name_H-M   'P 1'
#
loop_
_entity.id
_entity.type
_entity.pdbx_description
1 polymer ?
#
loop_
_entity_poly.entity_id
_entity_poly.type
_entity_poly.pdbx_seq_one_letter_code
_entity_poly.pdbx_strand_id
1 'polypeptide(L)'
;MASSSQYRIKMVSILSDKELLRYQEVLKKRTSKKGKSKTTNQSVQSSPILEQEIVPESSIEKTGSNKVFMYLQLQNIINVPYADNKRLFISLRHNNTNYADEKELDENTRLSAFAIPIEQYNMDVANAFSDEPVAIILTVVSEEENDATEKTIAQGQIDLIHFFTNKRTVVSTEILLYPTSFEHIDLEMGTCKTVWHVYSLLPLMRYEDFNNMIFITIESIYNASSDIMDIAQSLGVSLSFRSKFPNEINEFDTTKICTFNYLDRGLIIDQDTTYRWASISMDESHNLGQSTDCSISLHKLFSDLLCTEGVDFNFDGISMAKEEALICNLLRRYILDEVLNNILEAVIVYDEQELIIEVYDRAQPDSILLRGTIDLSIFLYPDG
;
A
#
# COMPACT_ATOMS: atom_id res chain seq x y z
N MET A 1 -42.12 -6.21 20.02
CA MET A 1 -41.10 -7.26 20.17
C MET A 1 -40.07 -7.01 19.09
N ALA A 2 -38.88 -6.61 19.50
CA ALA A 2 -37.83 -6.12 18.61
C ALA A 2 -37.28 -7.26 17.74
N SER A 3 -37.46 -7.16 16.42
CA SER A 3 -36.74 -7.97 15.45
C SER A 3 -35.37 -7.35 15.26
N SER A 4 -34.36 -7.94 15.89
CA SER A 4 -32.95 -7.64 15.62
C SER A 4 -32.61 -8.11 14.21
N SER A 5 -32.57 -7.19 13.25
CA SER A 5 -31.90 -7.42 11.97
C SER A 5 -30.40 -7.56 12.23
N GLN A 6 -29.94 -8.80 12.25
CA GLN A 6 -28.53 -9.13 12.39
C GLN A 6 -27.88 -8.95 11.01
N TYR A 7 -27.43 -7.73 10.70
CA TYR A 7 -26.67 -7.45 9.49
C TYR A 7 -25.34 -8.19 9.58
N ARG A 8 -25.15 -9.22 8.76
CA ARG A 8 -23.88 -9.93 8.61
C ARG A 8 -23.38 -9.68 7.19
N ILE A 9 -22.42 -8.79 7.06
CA ILE A 9 -21.68 -8.57 5.83
C ILE A 9 -20.30 -9.21 6.06
N LYS A 10 -20.00 -10.26 5.30
CA LYS A 10 -18.65 -10.82 5.17
C LYS A 10 -18.27 -10.69 3.71
N MET A 11 -17.39 -9.77 3.39
CA MET A 11 -16.74 -9.69 2.08
C MET A 11 -15.28 -9.34 2.35
N VAL A 12 -14.44 -10.37 2.44
CA VAL A 12 -12.98 -10.19 2.51
C VAL A 12 -12.39 -10.99 1.37
N SER A 13 -11.83 -10.28 0.41
CA SER A 13 -10.94 -10.85 -0.58
C SER A 13 -9.51 -10.69 -0.06
N ILE A 14 -8.88 -11.80 0.33
CA ILE A 14 -7.44 -11.86 0.52
C ILE A 14 -6.87 -12.33 -0.81
N LEU A 15 -6.29 -11.40 -1.57
CA LEU A 15 -5.67 -11.72 -2.85
C LEU A 15 -4.46 -12.63 -2.61
N SER A 16 -4.51 -13.84 -3.19
CA SER A 16 -3.39 -14.78 -3.13
C SER A 16 -2.33 -14.49 -4.21
N ASP A 17 -1.09 -14.88 -3.93
CA ASP A 17 0.12 -14.70 -4.74
C ASP A 17 0.00 -15.03 -6.24
N LYS A 18 -0.95 -15.90 -6.64
CA LYS A 18 -1.10 -16.33 -8.04
C LYS A 18 -1.59 -15.23 -8.98
N GLU A 19 -2.36 -14.26 -8.49
CA GLU A 19 -2.79 -13.12 -9.32
C GLU A 19 -1.70 -12.02 -9.39
N LEU A 20 -0.86 -11.92 -8.35
CA LEU A 20 0.28 -10.98 -8.25
C LEU A 20 1.52 -11.42 -9.05
N LEU A 21 1.85 -12.71 -9.08
CA LEU A 21 3.02 -13.25 -9.81
C LEU A 21 2.92 -13.03 -11.33
N ARG A 22 1.70 -12.96 -11.90
CA ARG A 22 1.52 -12.63 -13.33
C ARG A 22 2.10 -11.26 -13.69
N TYR A 23 2.10 -10.31 -12.77
CA TYR A 23 2.64 -8.97 -12.99
C TYR A 23 4.17 -8.92 -12.90
N GLN A 24 4.78 -9.66 -11.96
CA GLN A 24 6.24 -9.77 -11.86
C GLN A 24 6.87 -10.47 -13.09
N GLU A 25 6.18 -11.45 -13.69
CA GLU A 25 6.64 -12.06 -14.94
C GLU A 25 6.62 -11.09 -16.14
N VAL A 26 5.70 -10.13 -16.16
CA VAL A 26 5.62 -9.12 -17.23
C VAL A 26 6.82 -8.17 -17.15
N LEU A 27 7.28 -7.82 -15.94
CA LEU A 27 8.51 -7.04 -15.73
C LEU A 27 9.77 -7.80 -16.17
N LYS A 28 9.88 -9.10 -15.87
CA LYS A 28 10.98 -9.96 -16.36
C LYS A 28 10.95 -10.21 -17.88
N LYS A 29 9.77 -10.24 -18.51
CA LYS A 29 9.62 -10.41 -19.97
C LYS A 29 9.89 -9.11 -20.75
N ARG A 30 9.72 -7.94 -20.13
CA ARG A 30 10.07 -6.64 -20.74
C ARG A 30 11.58 -6.37 -20.77
N THR A 31 12.35 -6.90 -19.80
CA THR A 31 13.82 -6.75 -19.78
C THR A 31 14.56 -7.76 -20.67
N SER A 32 13.94 -8.87 -21.09
CA SER A 32 14.62 -9.91 -21.90
C SER A 32 14.46 -9.77 -23.42
N LYS A 33 13.75 -8.74 -23.91
CA LYS A 33 13.54 -8.50 -25.35
C LYS A 33 14.33 -7.32 -25.93
N LYS A 34 15.61 -7.18 -25.60
CA LYS A 34 16.56 -6.44 -26.46
C LYS A 34 17.94 -7.08 -26.43
N GLY A 35 18.41 -7.50 -27.62
CA GLY A 35 19.82 -7.71 -27.91
C GLY A 35 20.34 -9.15 -27.88
N LYS A 36 20.05 -9.94 -28.92
CA LYS A 36 20.98 -11.01 -29.33
C LYS A 36 22.21 -10.36 -29.96
N SER A 37 23.35 -10.39 -29.27
CA SER A 37 24.66 -10.20 -29.88
C SER A 37 25.60 -11.32 -29.43
N LYS A 38 26.26 -11.94 -30.40
CA LYS A 38 27.26 -13.01 -30.24
C LYS A 38 28.61 -12.38 -29.87
N THR A 39 29.27 -12.86 -28.82
CA THR A 39 30.75 -12.90 -28.79
C THR A 39 31.29 -13.89 -27.74
N THR A 40 31.98 -14.90 -28.28
CA THR A 40 33.26 -15.53 -27.90
C THR A 40 33.59 -15.89 -26.43
N ASN A 41 33.79 -17.20 -26.24
CA ASN A 41 34.43 -17.86 -25.11
C ASN A 41 35.81 -17.30 -24.75
N GLN A 42 36.01 -16.94 -23.49
CA GLN A 42 37.30 -17.07 -22.80
C GLN A 42 37.06 -17.53 -21.36
N SER A 43 37.70 -18.64 -21.01
CA SER A 43 37.76 -19.25 -19.68
C SER A 43 38.69 -18.45 -18.76
N VAL A 44 38.26 -18.11 -17.56
CA VAL A 44 39.16 -17.71 -16.46
C VAL A 44 38.73 -18.40 -15.16
N GLN A 45 39.75 -18.87 -14.45
CA GLN A 45 39.77 -19.92 -13.44
C GLN A 45 39.06 -19.57 -12.12
N SER A 46 38.53 -20.62 -11.50
CA SER A 46 38.00 -20.67 -10.13
C SER A 46 39.10 -20.52 -9.08
N SER A 47 38.87 -19.68 -8.09
CA SER A 47 39.61 -19.62 -6.82
C SER A 47 38.66 -20.03 -5.66
N PRO A 48 39.16 -20.62 -4.57
CA PRO A 48 38.38 -21.48 -3.69
C PRO A 48 37.44 -20.71 -2.77
N ILE A 49 36.27 -21.31 -2.55
CA ILE A 49 35.26 -20.94 -1.55
C ILE A 49 35.89 -21.13 -0.16
N LEU A 50 35.98 -20.06 0.63
CA LEU A 50 36.21 -20.16 2.06
C LEU A 50 34.83 -20.38 2.71
N GLU A 51 34.49 -21.62 3.03
CA GLU A 51 33.38 -21.92 3.92
C GLU A 51 33.72 -21.35 5.30
N GLN A 52 32.98 -20.34 5.75
CA GLN A 52 33.01 -19.90 7.14
C GLN A 52 31.81 -20.52 7.87
N GLU A 53 32.11 -21.21 8.97
CA GLU A 53 31.18 -21.88 9.87
C GLU A 53 30.03 -20.96 10.31
N ILE A 54 28.82 -21.53 10.30
CA ILE A 54 27.61 -20.93 10.88
C ILE A 54 27.77 -20.95 12.40
N VAL A 55 27.93 -19.80 13.02
CA VAL A 55 27.95 -19.64 14.49
C VAL A 55 26.49 -19.61 15.01
N PRO A 56 26.14 -20.36 16.07
CA PRO A 56 24.78 -20.37 16.64
C PRO A 56 24.38 -19.01 17.25
N GLU A 57 23.09 -18.68 17.13
CA GLU A 57 22.47 -17.41 17.55
C GLU A 57 22.61 -17.04 19.04
N SER A 58 23.11 -17.93 19.89
CA SER A 58 23.22 -17.68 21.34
C SER A 58 24.40 -16.79 21.76
N SER A 59 25.06 -16.08 20.84
CA SER A 59 26.27 -15.29 21.12
C SER A 59 26.32 -13.89 20.51
N ILE A 60 25.20 -13.36 20.00
CA ILE A 60 25.19 -12.04 19.35
C ILE A 60 24.83 -10.95 20.37
N GLU A 61 25.83 -10.21 20.83
CA GLU A 61 25.65 -8.90 21.45
C GLU A 61 24.79 -8.02 20.54
N LYS A 62 23.77 -7.35 21.09
CA LYS A 62 22.99 -6.30 20.40
C LYS A 62 23.93 -5.13 20.04
N THR A 63 24.65 -5.24 18.94
CA THR A 63 25.36 -4.11 18.33
C THR A 63 24.31 -3.12 17.83
N GLY A 64 24.34 -1.90 18.35
CA GLY A 64 23.32 -0.86 18.12
C GLY A 64 23.01 -0.62 16.64
N SER A 65 21.77 -0.21 16.37
CA SER A 65 21.30 0.12 15.03
C SER A 65 22.14 1.26 14.45
N ASN A 66 22.86 0.99 13.37
CA ASN A 66 23.53 2.02 12.62
C ASN A 66 22.50 2.72 11.72
N LYS A 67 22.44 4.04 11.77
CA LYS A 67 21.68 4.81 10.78
C LYS A 67 22.42 4.81 9.46
N VAL A 68 21.78 4.30 8.43
CA VAL A 68 22.23 4.35 7.03
C VAL A 68 21.28 5.21 6.22
N PHE A 69 21.62 5.52 4.97
CA PHE A 69 20.80 6.39 4.13
C PHE A 69 20.39 5.67 2.84
N MET A 70 19.11 5.81 2.51
CA MET A 70 18.60 5.57 1.17
C MET A 70 18.58 6.90 0.43
N TYR A 71 19.24 6.96 -0.73
CA TYR A 71 19.36 8.16 -1.53
C TYR A 71 18.40 8.10 -2.71
N LEU A 72 17.67 9.20 -2.94
CA LEU A 72 16.87 9.41 -4.14
C LEU A 72 17.39 10.65 -4.83
N GLN A 73 18.03 10.47 -5.99
CA GLN A 73 18.59 11.55 -6.77
C GLN A 73 17.78 11.76 -8.05
N LEU A 74 17.13 12.92 -8.16
CA LEU A 74 16.45 13.34 -9.38
C LEU A 74 17.50 13.51 -10.47
N GLN A 75 17.31 12.84 -11.61
CA GLN A 75 18.18 12.92 -12.78
C GLN A 75 17.58 13.79 -13.87
N ASN A 76 16.26 13.72 -14.02
CA ASN A 76 15.55 14.44 -15.07
C ASN A 76 14.09 14.65 -14.70
N ILE A 77 13.51 15.73 -15.20
CA ILE A 77 12.09 16.01 -15.14
C ILE A 77 11.64 16.55 -16.50
N ILE A 78 10.55 16.00 -17.02
CA ILE A 78 10.00 16.29 -18.35
C ILE A 78 8.58 16.82 -18.16
N ASN A 79 8.21 17.79 -18.99
CA ASN A 79 6.89 18.43 -18.99
C ASN A 79 6.60 19.21 -17.70
N VAL A 80 7.62 19.92 -17.20
CA VAL A 80 7.52 20.86 -16.08
C VAL A 80 6.73 22.09 -16.55
N PRO A 81 5.82 22.65 -15.73
CA PRO A 81 5.10 23.85 -16.12
C PRO A 81 6.06 25.00 -16.35
N TYR A 82 5.79 25.79 -17.39
CA TYR A 82 6.41 27.11 -17.51
C TYR A 82 5.78 28.04 -16.47
N ALA A 83 6.60 28.70 -15.66
CA ALA A 83 6.12 29.47 -14.53
C ALA A 83 6.90 30.79 -14.42
N ASP A 84 6.47 31.81 -15.18
CA ASP A 84 6.99 33.17 -15.04
C ASP A 84 6.72 33.67 -13.60
N ASN A 85 7.77 34.16 -12.92
CA ASN A 85 7.72 34.65 -11.54
C ASN A 85 7.22 33.63 -10.49
N LYS A 86 7.31 32.33 -10.76
CA LYS A 86 6.98 31.30 -9.77
C LYS A 86 8.17 30.36 -9.57
N ARG A 87 8.32 29.89 -8.34
CA ARG A 87 9.36 28.93 -7.96
C ARG A 87 8.73 27.56 -7.81
N LEU A 88 9.40 26.55 -8.34
CA LEU A 88 8.94 25.17 -8.29
C LEU A 88 9.76 24.42 -7.26
N PHE A 89 9.09 23.60 -6.46
CA PHE A 89 9.72 22.77 -5.45
C PHE A 89 9.30 21.32 -5.65
N ILE A 90 10.23 20.42 -5.40
CA ILE A 90 9.98 18.99 -5.34
C ILE A 90 10.21 18.53 -3.90
N SER A 91 9.22 17.85 -3.34
CA SER A 91 9.30 17.32 -1.99
C SER A 91 9.02 15.82 -1.97
N LEU A 92 9.66 15.15 -1.03
CA LEU A 92 9.42 13.75 -0.70
C LEU A 92 8.75 13.71 0.66
N ARG A 93 7.62 13.01 0.75
CA ARG A 93 6.89 12.81 2.00
C ARG A 93 6.59 11.33 2.23
N HIS A 94 6.79 10.88 3.45
CA HIS A 94 6.39 9.55 3.90
C HIS A 94 5.79 9.66 5.30
N ASN A 95 4.47 9.44 5.41
CA ASN A 95 3.75 9.76 6.64
C ASN A 95 4.14 8.79 7.77
N ASN A 96 4.23 7.49 7.49
CA ASN A 96 4.58 6.48 8.50
C ASN A 96 5.91 6.71 9.21
N THR A 97 6.90 7.31 8.55
CA THR A 97 8.20 7.65 9.18
C THR A 97 8.35 9.13 9.52
N ASN A 98 7.31 9.95 9.30
CA ASN A 98 7.36 11.41 9.38
C ASN A 98 8.53 12.03 8.60
N TYR A 99 8.92 11.40 7.49
CA TYR A 99 9.98 11.95 6.64
C TYR A 99 9.38 12.99 5.71
N ALA A 100 9.95 14.19 5.73
CA ALA A 100 9.65 15.25 4.80
C ALA A 100 10.94 16.00 4.47
N ASP A 101 11.23 16.18 3.19
CA ASP A 101 12.29 17.05 2.71
C ASP A 101 11.85 17.69 1.38
N GLU A 102 12.28 18.92 1.15
CA GLU A 102 11.90 19.73 0.01
C GLU A 102 13.15 20.36 -0.61
N LYS A 103 13.15 20.46 -1.94
CA LYS A 103 14.22 21.09 -2.73
C LYS A 103 13.60 21.94 -3.82
N GLU A 104 14.13 23.14 -4.01
CA GLU A 104 13.82 23.97 -5.15
C GLU A 104 14.33 23.32 -6.45
N LEU A 105 13.54 23.43 -7.52
CA LEU A 105 13.91 23.06 -8.87
C LEU A 105 14.41 24.31 -9.60
N ASP A 106 15.74 24.50 -9.67
CA ASP A 106 16.39 25.46 -10.56
C ASP A 106 16.91 24.77 -11.85
N GLU A 107 17.25 25.55 -12.88
CA GLU A 107 17.76 25.00 -14.15
C GLU A 107 19.09 24.21 -14.01
N ASN A 108 19.85 24.45 -12.93
CA ASN A 108 21.14 23.83 -12.60
C ASN A 108 21.04 22.65 -11.60
N THR A 109 19.90 22.46 -10.93
CA THR A 109 19.66 21.51 -9.83
C THR A 109 18.85 20.30 -10.28
N ARG A 110 19.03 19.92 -11.56
CA ARG A 110 18.64 18.61 -12.13
C ARG A 110 19.30 17.40 -11.43
N LEU A 111 19.89 17.60 -10.25
CA LEU A 111 20.62 16.66 -9.41
C LEU A 111 20.17 16.71 -7.94
N SER A 112 19.00 17.28 -7.62
CA SER A 112 18.45 17.29 -6.27
C SER A 112 18.44 15.88 -5.68
N ALA A 113 19.18 15.71 -4.60
CA ALA A 113 19.34 14.44 -3.91
C ALA A 113 18.70 14.53 -2.53
N PHE A 114 17.87 13.54 -2.24
CA PHE A 114 17.23 13.32 -0.96
C PHE A 114 17.92 12.17 -0.26
N ALA A 115 18.06 12.27 1.06
CA ALA A 115 18.65 11.23 1.89
C ALA A 115 17.66 10.86 2.98
N ILE A 116 17.04 9.69 2.85
CA ILE A 116 16.11 9.15 3.83
C ILE A 116 16.93 8.34 4.85
N PRO A 117 16.96 8.75 6.14
CA PRO A 117 17.64 7.98 7.17
C PRO A 117 16.87 6.70 7.46
N ILE A 118 17.55 5.57 7.41
CA ILE A 118 17.01 4.23 7.67
C ILE A 118 17.79 3.61 8.83
N GLU A 119 17.09 3.08 9.82
CA GLU A 119 17.73 2.23 10.82
C GLU A 119 18.03 0.87 10.19
N GLN A 120 19.31 0.55 10.07
CA GLN A 120 19.75 -0.66 9.40
C GLN A 120 19.28 -1.90 10.17
N TYR A 121 18.84 -2.93 9.44
CA TYR A 121 18.40 -4.23 9.96
C TYR A 121 17.16 -4.15 10.86
N ASN A 122 16.35 -3.11 10.70
CA ASN A 122 15.11 -2.94 11.45
C ASN A 122 13.89 -3.28 10.56
N MET A 123 13.22 -4.39 10.87
CA MET A 123 12.01 -4.83 10.17
C MET A 123 10.82 -3.90 10.36
N ASP A 124 10.71 -3.22 11.51
CA ASP A 124 9.62 -2.27 11.74
C ASP A 124 9.74 -1.08 10.78
N VAL A 125 10.98 -0.67 10.47
CA VAL A 125 11.23 0.37 9.46
C VAL A 125 10.87 -0.14 8.06
N ALA A 126 11.24 -1.37 7.69
CA ALA A 126 10.84 -1.95 6.41
C ALA A 126 9.30 -2.02 6.27
N ASN A 127 8.60 -2.42 7.34
CA ASN A 127 7.14 -2.44 7.40
C ASN A 127 6.53 -1.03 7.26
N ALA A 128 7.15 -0.01 7.84
CA ALA A 128 6.68 1.38 7.67
C ALA A 128 6.67 1.83 6.20
N PHE A 129 7.68 1.43 5.41
CA PHE A 129 7.76 1.68 3.95
C PHE A 129 7.00 0.64 3.11
N SER A 130 6.49 -0.43 3.74
CA SER A 130 5.64 -1.40 3.06
C SER A 130 4.23 -0.86 2.85
N ASP A 131 3.60 -0.35 3.90
CA ASP A 131 2.18 0.03 3.86
C ASP A 131 1.94 1.39 3.18
N GLU A 132 2.99 2.17 2.96
CA GLU A 132 2.92 3.49 2.33
C GLU A 132 4.11 3.70 1.39
N PRO A 133 3.90 3.93 0.09
CA PRO A 133 4.97 4.38 -0.78
C PRO A 133 5.33 5.84 -0.47
N VAL A 134 6.55 6.25 -0.84
CA VAL A 134 6.96 7.65 -0.66
C VAL A 134 6.26 8.52 -1.70
N ALA A 135 5.53 9.53 -1.23
CA ALA A 135 4.91 10.51 -2.08
C ALA A 135 5.97 11.48 -2.64
N ILE A 136 5.88 11.74 -3.93
CA ILE A 136 6.67 12.77 -4.62
C ILE A 136 5.70 13.87 -5.02
N ILE A 137 5.92 15.06 -4.49
CA ILE A 137 4.99 16.18 -4.60
C ILE A 137 5.72 17.31 -5.32
N LEU A 138 5.08 17.84 -6.35
CA LEU A 138 5.52 19.04 -7.04
C LEU A 138 4.64 20.21 -6.58
N THR A 139 5.27 21.21 -5.99
CA THR A 139 4.61 22.42 -5.49
C THR A 139 5.08 23.64 -6.29
N VAL A 140 4.19 24.63 -6.40
CA VAL A 140 4.50 25.94 -6.95
C VAL A 140 4.29 26.99 -5.86
N VAL A 141 5.26 27.88 -5.74
CA VAL A 141 5.18 29.05 -4.86
C VAL A 141 5.10 30.29 -5.76
N SER A 142 4.00 31.02 -5.64
CA SER A 142 3.80 32.31 -6.31
C SER A 142 4.17 33.43 -5.35
N GLU A 143 5.12 34.27 -5.72
CA GLU A 143 5.47 35.47 -4.97
C GLU A 143 4.57 36.63 -5.46
N GLU A 144 3.31 36.64 -5.02
CA GLU A 144 2.48 37.86 -5.12
C GLU A 144 2.67 38.70 -3.84
N GLU A 145 2.67 40.03 -4.01
CA GLU A 145 3.38 41.04 -3.20
C GLU A 145 3.19 41.08 -1.67
N ASN A 146 2.41 40.20 -1.02
CA ASN A 146 2.36 40.10 0.46
C ASN A 146 1.88 38.74 1.02
N ASP A 147 1.66 37.69 0.21
CA ASP A 147 1.29 36.35 0.71
C ASP A 147 1.81 35.27 -0.24
N ALA A 148 2.88 34.57 0.17
CA ALA A 148 3.39 33.43 -0.58
C ALA A 148 2.41 32.27 -0.44
N THR A 149 1.70 31.93 -1.53
CA THR A 149 0.81 30.77 -1.55
C THR A 149 1.55 29.57 -2.14
N GLU A 150 1.85 28.59 -1.29
CA GLU A 150 2.34 27.28 -1.72
C GLU A 150 1.16 26.41 -2.14
N LYS A 151 1.23 25.85 -3.35
CA LYS A 151 0.18 24.99 -3.88
C LYS A 151 0.77 23.73 -4.51
N THR A 152 0.21 22.58 -4.14
CA THR A 152 0.50 21.30 -4.78
C THR A 152 -0.12 21.25 -6.17
N ILE A 153 0.71 21.07 -7.19
CA ILE A 153 0.28 21.05 -8.59
C ILE A 153 0.30 19.66 -9.22
N ALA A 154 1.18 18.77 -8.76
CA ALA A 154 1.21 17.39 -9.21
C ALA A 154 1.76 16.46 -8.14
N GLN A 155 1.34 15.20 -8.15
CA GLN A 155 1.77 14.18 -7.21
C GLN A 155 1.97 12.83 -7.91
N GLY A 156 2.97 12.09 -7.47
CA GLY A 156 3.15 10.67 -7.77
C GLY A 156 3.73 9.96 -6.56
N GLN A 157 4.14 8.71 -6.74
CA GLN A 157 4.66 7.90 -5.65
C GLN A 157 5.76 6.94 -6.10
N ILE A 158 6.62 6.56 -5.17
CA ILE A 158 7.62 5.51 -5.35
C ILE A 158 7.54 4.49 -4.24
N ASP A 159 7.41 3.23 -4.63
CA ASP A 159 7.50 2.11 -3.71
C ASP A 159 8.95 1.74 -3.43
N LEU A 160 9.42 2.09 -2.23
CA LEU A 160 10.80 1.89 -1.81
C LEU A 160 11.08 0.48 -1.28
N ILE A 161 10.08 -0.39 -1.18
CA ILE A 161 10.29 -1.68 -0.52
C ILE A 161 11.32 -2.55 -1.24
N HIS A 162 11.39 -2.42 -2.57
CA HIS A 162 12.33 -3.13 -3.42
C HIS A 162 13.81 -2.83 -3.11
N PHE A 163 14.10 -1.78 -2.33
CA PHE A 163 15.44 -1.38 -1.94
C PHE A 163 15.85 -1.92 -0.56
N PHE A 164 14.92 -2.46 0.22
CA PHE A 164 15.20 -3.15 1.48
C PHE A 164 15.76 -4.55 1.21
N THR A 165 17.06 -4.62 0.94
CA THR A 165 17.75 -5.88 0.63
C THR A 165 19.04 -6.02 1.42
N ASN A 166 19.57 -7.25 1.45
CA ASN A 166 20.89 -7.56 2.02
C ASN A 166 22.07 -7.22 1.10
N LYS A 167 21.81 -6.55 -0.03
CA LYS A 167 22.81 -6.12 -1.02
C LYS A 167 22.72 -4.61 -1.22
N ARG A 168 23.79 -4.03 -1.75
CA ARG A 168 23.74 -2.65 -2.25
C ARG A 168 22.97 -2.63 -3.56
N THR A 169 22.03 -1.73 -3.68
CA THR A 169 21.18 -1.59 -4.87
C THR A 169 21.32 -0.19 -5.44
N VAL A 170 21.32 -0.10 -6.77
CA VAL A 170 21.24 1.15 -7.53
C VAL A 170 20.27 0.89 -8.66
N VAL A 171 19.15 1.60 -8.69
CA VAL A 171 18.12 1.44 -9.71
C VAL A 171 17.73 2.80 -10.24
N SER A 172 17.58 2.89 -11.57
CA SER A 172 16.94 4.03 -12.21
C SER A 172 15.46 3.73 -12.39
N THR A 173 14.59 4.60 -11.90
CA THR A 173 13.14 4.45 -11.99
C THR A 173 12.49 5.70 -12.56
N GLU A 174 11.40 5.51 -13.29
CA GLU A 174 10.61 6.58 -13.89
C GLU A 174 9.30 6.70 -13.12
N ILE A 175 8.94 7.93 -12.74
CA ILE A 175 7.73 8.20 -11.95
C ILE A 175 6.93 9.28 -12.65
N LEU A 176 5.64 9.00 -12.83
CA LEU A 176 4.68 9.95 -13.36
C LEU A 176 4.06 10.74 -12.21
N LEU A 177 4.10 12.06 -12.31
CA LEU A 177 3.41 12.98 -11.41
C LEU A 177 2.13 13.43 -12.11
N TYR A 178 1.00 13.10 -11.53
CA TYR A 178 -0.31 13.43 -12.04
C TYR A 178 -0.82 14.74 -11.42
N PRO A 179 -1.47 15.61 -12.20
CA PRO A 179 -2.05 16.85 -11.67
C PRO A 179 -3.03 16.58 -10.52
N THR A 180 -2.94 17.36 -9.46
CA THR A 180 -3.72 17.21 -8.23
C THR A 180 -5.00 18.05 -8.21
N SER A 181 -5.08 19.08 -9.05
CA SER A 181 -6.28 19.92 -9.21
C SER A 181 -6.34 20.52 -10.62
N PHE A 182 -7.55 20.64 -11.16
CA PHE A 182 -7.84 21.34 -12.40
C PHE A 182 -7.94 22.86 -12.23
N GLU A 183 -7.81 23.39 -11.02
CA GLU A 183 -7.82 24.84 -10.75
C GLU A 183 -6.60 25.57 -11.31
N HIS A 184 -5.65 24.84 -11.89
CA HIS A 184 -4.40 25.37 -12.42
C HIS A 184 -4.42 25.49 -13.96
N ILE A 185 -5.59 25.73 -14.56
CA ILE A 185 -5.80 25.90 -16.01
C ILE A 185 -4.76 26.83 -16.68
N ASP A 186 -4.23 27.82 -15.95
CA ASP A 186 -3.23 28.77 -16.46
C ASP A 186 -1.82 28.15 -16.63
N LEU A 187 -1.54 27.07 -15.92
CA LEU A 187 -0.36 26.23 -16.14
C LEU A 187 -0.84 25.13 -17.09
N GLU A 188 -0.47 25.15 -18.37
CA GLU A 188 -0.80 24.09 -19.35
C GLU A 188 -0.18 22.74 -18.93
N MET A 189 -0.70 22.14 -17.86
CA MET A 189 -0.06 21.09 -17.10
C MET A 189 -0.61 19.74 -17.46
N GLY A 190 0.19 19.00 -18.23
CA GLY A 190 0.02 17.56 -18.37
C GLY A 190 0.68 16.80 -17.23
N THR A 191 0.66 15.47 -17.33
CA THR A 191 1.47 14.58 -16.49
C THR A 191 2.96 14.92 -16.64
N CYS A 192 3.66 15.13 -15.52
CA CYS A 192 5.11 15.28 -15.53
C CYS A 192 5.77 13.90 -15.41
N LYS A 193 6.90 13.71 -16.06
CA LYS A 193 7.71 12.48 -15.91
C LYS A 193 9.01 12.83 -15.21
N THR A 194 9.28 12.19 -14.09
CA THR A 194 10.54 12.30 -13.34
C THR A 194 11.35 11.02 -13.47
N VAL A 195 12.67 11.14 -13.49
CA VAL A 195 13.61 10.01 -13.53
C VAL A 195 14.52 10.10 -12.31
N TRP A 196 14.57 9.03 -11.53
CA TRP A 196 15.27 8.98 -10.25
C TRP A 196 16.33 7.89 -10.25
N HIS A 197 17.49 8.19 -9.69
CA HIS A 197 18.44 7.18 -9.22
C HIS A 197 18.20 6.92 -7.75
N VAL A 198 17.80 5.70 -7.41
CA VAL A 198 17.55 5.28 -6.04
C VAL A 198 18.60 4.27 -5.64
N TYR A 199 19.29 4.53 -4.54
CA TYR A 199 20.39 3.68 -4.10
C TYR A 199 20.65 3.71 -2.60
N SER A 200 21.27 2.65 -2.10
CA SER A 200 21.84 2.59 -0.76
C SER A 200 23.33 2.26 -0.83
N LEU A 201 24.14 2.92 -0.01
CA LEU A 201 25.59 2.66 0.05
C LEU A 201 25.93 1.42 0.89
N LEU A 202 24.99 0.99 1.73
CA LEU A 202 25.09 -0.18 2.60
C LEU A 202 23.81 -1.00 2.46
N PRO A 203 23.87 -2.34 2.61
CA PRO A 203 22.68 -3.17 2.73
C PRO A 203 21.72 -2.63 3.79
N LEU A 204 20.42 -2.63 3.53
CA LEU A 204 19.42 -2.17 4.51
C LEU A 204 18.93 -3.32 5.39
N MET A 205 18.93 -4.54 4.85
CA MET A 205 18.53 -5.77 5.54
C MET A 205 19.72 -6.66 5.82
N ARG A 206 19.63 -7.49 6.87
CA ARG A 206 20.73 -8.39 7.26
C ARG A 206 20.69 -9.66 6.44
N TYR A 207 19.49 -10.21 6.26
CA TYR A 207 19.25 -11.36 5.41
C TYR A 207 18.15 -11.02 4.40
N GLU A 208 17.81 -11.97 3.51
CA GLU A 208 16.63 -11.84 2.66
C GLU A 208 15.40 -12.14 3.54
N ASP A 209 15.04 -11.20 4.42
CA ASP A 209 14.07 -11.38 5.50
C ASP A 209 12.59 -11.31 5.04
N PHE A 210 12.35 -11.09 3.74
CA PHE A 210 11.00 -11.05 3.18
C PHE A 210 10.61 -12.45 2.72
N ASN A 211 9.95 -13.20 3.60
CA ASN A 211 9.45 -14.51 3.27
C ASN A 211 8.20 -14.42 2.40
N ASN A 212 7.29 -13.51 2.72
CA ASN A 212 6.03 -13.27 2.03
C ASN A 212 5.54 -11.83 2.20
N MET A 213 4.59 -11.41 1.36
CA MET A 213 3.85 -10.16 1.51
C MET A 213 2.35 -10.44 1.55
N ILE A 214 1.62 -9.76 2.43
CA ILE A 214 0.16 -9.82 2.48
C ILE A 214 -0.39 -8.49 1.98
N PHE A 215 -1.35 -8.59 1.07
CA PHE A 215 -2.16 -7.47 0.62
C PHE A 215 -3.56 -7.60 1.21
N ILE A 216 -4.00 -6.60 1.95
CA ILE A 216 -5.32 -6.56 2.57
C ILE A 216 -6.14 -5.47 1.90
N THR A 217 -7.30 -5.87 1.39
CA THR A 217 -8.33 -4.97 0.89
C THR A 217 -9.68 -5.43 1.42
N ILE A 218 -10.66 -4.53 1.39
CA ILE A 218 -12.04 -4.83 1.75
C ILE A 218 -12.85 -4.66 0.49
N GLU A 219 -13.65 -5.65 0.16
CA GLU A 219 -14.58 -5.52 -0.95
C GLU A 219 -15.67 -4.49 -0.63
N SER A 220 -16.19 -3.85 -1.67
CA SER A 220 -17.30 -2.91 -1.55
C SER A 220 -18.48 -3.56 -0.81
N ILE A 221 -19.20 -2.75 -0.03
CA ILE A 221 -20.36 -3.21 0.73
C ILE A 221 -21.59 -3.09 -0.16
N TYR A 222 -22.15 -4.23 -0.54
CA TYR A 222 -23.39 -4.32 -1.32
C TYR A 222 -24.61 -4.37 -0.40
N ASN A 223 -25.75 -3.85 -0.87
CA ASN A 223 -27.04 -3.94 -0.18
C ASN A 223 -27.04 -3.30 1.24
N ALA A 224 -26.29 -2.21 1.43
CA ALA A 224 -26.37 -1.40 2.64
C ALA A 224 -27.71 -0.64 2.70
N SER A 225 -28.21 -0.37 3.91
CA SER A 225 -29.41 0.46 4.07
C SER A 225 -29.15 1.90 3.63
N SER A 226 -30.21 2.60 3.20
CA SER A 226 -30.14 4.03 2.82
C SER A 226 -29.44 4.89 3.87
N ASP A 227 -29.71 4.63 5.15
CA ASP A 227 -29.17 5.41 6.26
C ASP A 227 -27.63 5.30 6.36
N ILE A 228 -27.06 4.15 6.02
CA ILE A 228 -25.60 3.93 5.99
C ILE A 228 -25.01 4.50 4.70
N MET A 229 -25.74 4.35 3.58
CA MET A 229 -25.34 4.90 2.28
C MET A 229 -25.21 6.44 2.30
N ASP A 230 -26.07 7.11 3.05
CA ASP A 230 -26.09 8.57 3.15
C ASP A 230 -24.91 9.14 3.94
N ILE A 231 -24.26 8.32 4.78
CA ILE A 231 -23.07 8.70 5.55
C ILE A 231 -21.77 8.09 5.01
N ALA A 232 -21.75 7.57 3.78
CA ALA A 232 -20.63 6.82 3.18
C ALA A 232 -19.26 7.46 3.44
N GLN A 233 -19.12 8.76 3.18
CA GLN A 233 -17.86 9.50 3.33
C GLN A 233 -17.40 9.64 4.78
N SER A 234 -18.30 9.56 5.77
CA SER A 234 -17.93 9.62 7.19
C SER A 234 -17.60 8.24 7.77
N LEU A 235 -17.85 7.15 7.05
CA LEU A 235 -17.61 5.80 7.54
C LEU A 235 -16.12 5.47 7.65
N GLY A 236 -15.81 4.64 8.65
CA GLY A 236 -14.55 3.93 8.79
C GLY A 236 -14.79 2.43 8.91
N VAL A 237 -13.92 1.63 8.32
CA VAL A 237 -13.93 0.17 8.43
C VAL A 237 -12.64 -0.30 9.09
N SER A 238 -12.73 -1.00 10.21
CA SER A 238 -11.58 -1.63 10.87
C SER A 238 -11.56 -3.13 10.65
N LEU A 239 -10.35 -3.66 10.46
CA LEU A 239 -10.05 -5.08 10.55
C LEU A 239 -9.21 -5.32 11.80
N SER A 240 -9.64 -6.25 12.65
CA SER A 240 -8.97 -6.56 13.92
C SER A 240 -8.98 -8.06 14.19
N PHE A 241 -7.98 -8.55 14.93
CA PHE A 241 -8.06 -9.84 15.61
C PHE A 241 -8.83 -9.69 16.91
N ARG A 242 -9.73 -10.62 17.22
CA ARG A 242 -10.42 -10.71 18.50
C ARG A 242 -10.21 -12.09 19.10
N SER A 243 -9.87 -12.14 20.37
CA SER A 243 -9.81 -13.39 21.14
C SER A 243 -11.19 -14.05 21.20
N LYS A 244 -11.25 -15.38 20.99
CA LYS A 244 -12.47 -16.17 21.24
C LYS A 244 -12.69 -16.41 22.74
N PHE A 245 -11.65 -16.23 23.55
CA PHE A 245 -11.68 -16.43 24.99
C PHE A 245 -11.67 -15.09 25.74
N PRO A 246 -12.55 -14.90 26.73
CA PRO A 246 -12.56 -13.68 27.51
C PRO A 246 -11.37 -13.64 28.49
N ASN A 247 -10.89 -12.43 28.76
CA ASN A 247 -9.86 -12.16 29.75
C ASN A 247 -10.40 -12.24 31.19
N GLU A 248 -9.56 -11.94 32.19
CA GLU A 248 -9.92 -12.00 33.61
C GLU A 248 -11.09 -11.08 34.01
N ILE A 249 -11.37 -10.05 33.21
CA ILE A 249 -12.44 -9.06 33.40
C ILE A 249 -13.69 -9.42 32.56
N ASN A 250 -13.67 -10.58 31.92
CA ASN A 250 -14.73 -11.08 31.05
C ASN A 250 -14.92 -10.26 29.74
N GLU A 251 -13.85 -9.62 29.27
CA GLU A 251 -13.81 -8.87 28.00
C GLU A 251 -12.99 -9.64 26.95
N PHE A 252 -13.31 -9.44 25.67
CA PHE A 252 -12.58 -10.06 24.57
C PHE A 252 -11.48 -9.13 24.07
N ASP A 253 -10.23 -9.52 24.28
CA ASP A 253 -9.10 -8.73 23.83
C ASP A 253 -9.12 -8.61 22.31
N THR A 254 -8.98 -7.38 21.83
CA THR A 254 -9.06 -7.04 20.41
C THR A 254 -7.79 -6.29 19.99
N THR A 255 -7.11 -6.79 18.96
CA THR A 255 -5.90 -6.18 18.39
C THR A 255 -6.22 -5.68 16.99
N LYS A 256 -6.14 -4.37 16.79
CA LYS A 256 -6.43 -3.75 15.49
C LYS A 256 -5.30 -4.02 14.49
N ILE A 257 -5.67 -4.52 13.31
CA ILE A 257 -4.73 -4.74 12.20
C ILE A 257 -4.66 -3.48 11.35
N CYS A 258 -5.81 -3.01 10.87
CA CYS A 258 -5.86 -1.87 9.97
C CYS A 258 -7.21 -1.14 9.93
N THR A 259 -7.23 0.00 9.24
CA THR A 259 -8.45 0.81 9.03
C THR A 259 -8.54 1.30 7.59
N PHE A 260 -9.76 1.45 7.09
CA PHE A 260 -10.07 2.06 5.81
C PHE A 260 -11.05 3.21 6.08
N ASN A 261 -10.62 4.44 5.83
CA ASN A 261 -11.31 5.65 6.31
C ASN A 261 -12.08 6.39 5.22
N TYR A 262 -12.26 5.76 4.05
CA TYR A 262 -12.90 6.36 2.91
C TYR A 262 -13.73 5.32 2.18
N LEU A 263 -15.02 5.57 2.10
CA LEU A 263 -15.97 4.80 1.31
C LEU A 263 -16.74 5.79 0.45
N ASP A 264 -16.87 5.46 -0.83
CA ASP A 264 -17.65 6.25 -1.77
C ASP A 264 -19.00 5.57 -2.03
N ARG A 265 -20.01 6.34 -2.43
CA ARG A 265 -21.31 5.80 -2.84
C ARG A 265 -21.41 5.89 -4.35
N GLY A 266 -21.62 4.76 -5.01
CA GLY A 266 -21.79 4.74 -6.45
C GLY A 266 -22.47 3.48 -6.97
N LEU A 267 -22.80 3.49 -8.25
CA LEU A 267 -23.27 2.28 -8.95
C LEU A 267 -22.15 1.26 -9.05
N ILE A 268 -22.50 -0.03 -8.92
CA ILE A 268 -21.52 -1.12 -8.99
C ILE A 268 -20.74 -1.10 -10.31
N ILE A 269 -21.39 -0.73 -11.42
CA ILE A 269 -20.74 -0.67 -12.74
C ILE A 269 -19.80 0.53 -12.92
N ASP A 270 -20.02 1.62 -12.18
CA ASP A 270 -19.28 2.87 -12.33
C ASP A 270 -18.11 2.98 -11.34
N GLN A 271 -17.91 1.98 -10.49
CA GLN A 271 -16.83 1.98 -9.52
C GLN A 271 -15.46 2.05 -10.20
N ASP A 272 -14.54 2.81 -9.60
CA ASP A 272 -13.14 2.78 -10.01
C ASP A 272 -12.62 1.33 -9.90
N THR A 273 -11.84 0.92 -10.88
CA THR A 273 -11.23 -0.42 -10.86
C THR A 273 -9.84 -0.39 -10.24
N THR A 274 -9.25 0.78 -10.01
CA THR A 274 -7.90 0.89 -9.45
C THR A 274 -7.93 0.93 -7.93
N TYR A 275 -7.05 0.15 -7.31
CA TYR A 275 -6.83 0.25 -5.87
C TYR A 275 -5.93 1.43 -5.54
N ARG A 276 -6.18 2.10 -4.41
CA ARG A 276 -5.34 3.18 -3.88
C ARG A 276 -4.73 2.77 -2.53
N TRP A 277 -3.58 3.35 -2.20
CA TRP A 277 -2.97 3.12 -0.89
C TRP A 277 -3.80 3.76 0.22
N ALA A 278 -4.26 2.96 1.17
CA ALA A 278 -5.10 3.42 2.27
C ALA A 278 -4.41 4.45 3.19
N SER A 279 -3.08 4.44 3.19
CA SER A 279 -2.20 5.36 3.94
C SER A 279 -2.15 6.77 3.31
N ILE A 280 -2.45 6.91 2.01
CA ILE A 280 -2.31 8.17 1.26
C ILE A 280 -3.69 8.77 0.92
N SER A 281 -4.71 7.94 0.74
CA SER A 281 -6.03 8.31 0.20
C SER A 281 -6.96 9.05 1.20
N MET A 282 -6.43 9.95 2.02
CA MET A 282 -7.23 10.69 3.01
C MET A 282 -8.03 11.85 2.40
N ASP A 283 -7.69 12.28 1.18
CA ASP A 283 -8.31 13.42 0.51
C ASP A 283 -9.45 12.96 -0.42
N GLU A 284 -10.52 13.76 -0.46
CA GLU A 284 -11.71 13.53 -1.29
C GLU A 284 -11.42 13.58 -2.80
N SER A 285 -10.28 14.14 -3.21
CA SER A 285 -9.91 14.28 -4.62
C SER A 285 -9.24 13.01 -5.16
N HIS A 286 -9.89 12.39 -6.16
CA HIS A 286 -9.31 11.27 -6.90
C HIS A 286 -8.06 11.71 -7.66
N ASN A 287 -6.89 11.34 -7.14
CA ASN A 287 -5.62 11.57 -7.82
C ASN A 287 -4.99 10.24 -8.28
N LEU A 288 -4.77 10.11 -9.60
CA LEU A 288 -4.07 8.97 -10.20
C LEU A 288 -2.69 8.73 -9.57
N GLY A 289 -2.03 9.77 -9.05
CA GLY A 289 -0.74 9.69 -8.37
C GLY A 289 -0.72 8.85 -7.09
N GLN A 290 -1.88 8.45 -6.59
CA GLN A 290 -2.04 7.61 -5.38
C GLN A 290 -2.47 6.17 -5.70
N SER A 291 -2.66 5.84 -6.99
CA SER A 291 -3.15 4.53 -7.42
C SER A 291 -2.03 3.48 -7.39
N THR A 292 -2.37 2.29 -6.92
CA THR A 292 -1.52 1.09 -6.93
C THR A 292 -1.50 0.48 -8.33
N ASP A 293 -0.58 -0.44 -8.57
CA ASP A 293 -0.57 -1.24 -9.81
C ASP A 293 -1.64 -2.36 -9.82
N CYS A 294 -2.41 -2.50 -8.75
CA CYS A 294 -3.45 -3.52 -8.60
C CYS A 294 -4.82 -2.97 -9.04
N SER A 295 -5.63 -3.84 -9.64
CA SER A 295 -6.97 -3.48 -10.11
C SER A 295 -8.01 -4.55 -9.84
N ILE A 296 -9.23 -4.12 -9.54
CA ILE A 296 -10.43 -4.93 -9.38
C ILE A 296 -10.91 -5.41 -10.74
N SER A 297 -11.32 -6.67 -10.78
CA SER A 297 -11.97 -7.28 -11.92
C SER A 297 -13.48 -7.32 -11.71
N LEU A 298 -14.21 -6.30 -12.20
CA LEU A 298 -15.68 -6.19 -12.03
C LEU A 298 -16.46 -7.46 -12.42
N HIS A 299 -15.98 -8.19 -13.43
CA HIS A 299 -16.60 -9.41 -13.94
C HIS A 299 -16.40 -10.64 -13.03
N LYS A 300 -15.54 -10.54 -12.02
CA LYS A 300 -15.25 -11.58 -11.02
C LYS A 300 -15.70 -11.21 -9.61
N LEU A 301 -16.41 -10.09 -9.47
CA LEU A 301 -16.68 -9.50 -8.17
C LEU A 301 -17.46 -10.45 -7.23
N PHE A 302 -18.31 -11.31 -7.79
CA PHE A 302 -19.07 -12.31 -7.04
C PHE A 302 -18.59 -13.75 -7.25
N SER A 303 -17.44 -13.98 -7.92
CA SER A 303 -17.00 -15.34 -8.26
C SER A 303 -16.25 -16.07 -7.14
N ASP A 304 -15.58 -15.33 -6.26
CA ASP A 304 -14.64 -15.88 -5.27
C ASP A 304 -14.99 -15.46 -3.83
N LEU A 305 -16.30 -15.39 -3.52
CA LEU A 305 -16.80 -14.93 -2.23
C LEU A 305 -16.98 -16.06 -1.22
N LEU A 306 -16.49 -15.83 0.00
CA LEU A 306 -16.70 -16.71 1.14
C LEU A 306 -18.12 -16.58 1.68
N CYS A 307 -18.98 -17.50 1.27
CA CYS A 307 -20.39 -17.51 1.66
C CYS A 307 -20.61 -18.29 2.96
N THR A 308 -21.53 -17.82 3.80
CA THR A 308 -21.96 -18.62 4.96
C THR A 308 -22.76 -19.82 4.45
N GLU A 309 -22.42 -21.02 4.92
CA GLU A 309 -23.08 -22.26 4.50
C GLU A 309 -24.60 -22.19 4.71
N GLY A 310 -25.36 -22.59 3.69
CA GLY A 310 -26.83 -22.62 3.74
C GLY A 310 -27.52 -21.27 3.59
N VAL A 311 -26.79 -20.17 3.33
CA VAL A 311 -27.36 -18.86 3.04
C VAL A 311 -27.34 -18.61 1.53
N ASP A 312 -28.52 -18.43 0.95
CA ASP A 312 -28.66 -17.96 -0.43
C ASP A 312 -28.58 -16.43 -0.46
N PHE A 313 -27.49 -15.91 -1.03
CA PHE A 313 -27.28 -14.47 -1.21
C PHE A 313 -27.92 -13.93 -2.49
N ASN A 314 -28.50 -14.79 -3.33
CA ASN A 314 -29.16 -14.43 -4.59
C ASN A 314 -28.28 -13.53 -5.48
N PHE A 315 -27.03 -13.92 -5.69
CA PHE A 315 -26.07 -13.16 -6.52
C PHE A 315 -26.59 -12.95 -7.95
N ASP A 316 -27.34 -13.91 -8.50
CA ASP A 316 -27.96 -13.81 -9.83
C ASP A 316 -29.00 -12.68 -9.93
N GLY A 317 -29.53 -12.24 -8.80
CA GLY A 317 -30.47 -11.12 -8.71
C GLY A 317 -29.82 -9.73 -8.74
N ILE A 318 -28.50 -9.65 -8.53
CA ILE A 318 -27.77 -8.38 -8.39
C ILE A 318 -27.63 -7.72 -9.76
N SER A 319 -28.24 -6.54 -9.91
CA SER A 319 -28.13 -5.74 -11.13
C SER A 319 -27.02 -4.69 -11.01
N MET A 320 -25.83 -4.99 -11.54
CA MET A 320 -24.67 -4.07 -11.52
C MET A 320 -24.97 -2.66 -12.07
N ALA A 321 -25.93 -2.51 -12.98
CA ALA A 321 -26.30 -1.23 -13.60
C ALA A 321 -27.34 -0.40 -12.83
N LYS A 322 -27.96 -0.97 -11.77
CA LYS A 322 -29.06 -0.32 -11.05
C LYS A 322 -28.82 -0.23 -9.55
N GLU A 323 -28.02 -1.15 -9.02
CA GLU A 323 -27.74 -1.22 -7.60
C GLU A 323 -26.52 -0.38 -7.26
N GLU A 324 -26.60 0.29 -6.12
CA GLU A 324 -25.51 1.06 -5.54
C GLU A 324 -24.77 0.21 -4.50
N ALA A 325 -23.51 0.56 -4.28
CA ALA A 325 -22.66 -0.03 -3.25
C ALA A 325 -21.86 1.06 -2.53
N LEU A 326 -21.40 0.76 -1.32
CA LEU A 326 -20.33 1.51 -0.68
C LEU A 326 -19.00 0.98 -1.21
N ILE A 327 -18.37 1.76 -2.06
CA ILE A 327 -17.15 1.40 -2.76
C ILE A 327 -15.95 1.64 -1.87
N CYS A 328 -15.14 0.60 -1.63
CA CYS A 328 -13.90 0.67 -0.86
C CYS A 328 -12.72 0.13 -1.69
N ASN A 329 -12.06 1.01 -2.44
CA ASN A 329 -10.94 0.63 -3.29
C ASN A 329 -9.60 0.95 -2.65
N LEU A 330 -9.45 0.56 -1.39
CA LEU A 330 -8.26 0.83 -0.61
C LEU A 330 -7.47 -0.46 -0.37
N LEU A 331 -6.15 -0.33 -0.41
CA LEU A 331 -5.19 -1.42 -0.26
C LEU A 331 -4.20 -1.08 0.84
N ARG A 332 -3.88 -2.10 1.65
CA ARG A 332 -2.79 -2.11 2.61
C ARG A 332 -1.85 -3.25 2.34
N ARG A 333 -0.58 -3.09 2.69
CA ARG A 333 0.46 -4.09 2.44
C ARG A 333 1.35 -4.30 3.65
N TYR A 334 1.43 -5.56 4.06
CA TYR A 334 2.24 -6.01 5.18
C TYR A 334 3.32 -6.96 4.70
N ILE A 335 4.50 -6.88 5.30
CA ILE A 335 5.57 -7.85 5.07
C ILE A 335 5.54 -8.87 6.19
N LEU A 336 5.62 -10.14 5.81
CA LEU A 336 5.79 -11.22 6.76
C LEU A 336 7.27 -11.55 6.86
N ASP A 337 7.82 -11.31 8.05
CA ASP A 337 9.04 -11.98 8.47
C ASP A 337 8.73 -13.38 9.00
N GLU A 338 9.78 -14.14 9.31
CA GLU A 338 9.64 -15.49 9.88
C GLU A 338 8.89 -15.48 11.22
N VAL A 339 9.12 -14.46 12.06
CA VAL A 339 8.51 -14.36 13.39
C VAL A 339 7.00 -14.16 13.29
N LEU A 340 6.56 -13.18 12.50
CA LEU A 340 5.15 -12.90 12.27
C LEU A 340 4.46 -14.06 11.57
N ASN A 341 5.13 -14.70 10.60
CA ASN A 341 4.60 -15.88 9.94
C ASN A 341 4.33 -17.02 10.94
N ASN A 342 5.29 -17.31 11.83
CA ASN A 342 5.13 -18.33 12.87
C ASN A 342 4.02 -17.97 13.88
N ILE A 343 3.87 -16.68 14.22
CA ILE A 343 2.79 -16.22 15.10
C ILE A 343 1.43 -16.41 14.41
N LEU A 344 1.29 -15.98 13.15
CA LEU A 344 0.05 -16.13 12.39
C LEU A 344 -0.32 -17.61 12.22
N GLU A 345 0.65 -18.47 11.92
CA GLU A 345 0.45 -19.91 11.82
C GLU A 345 -0.05 -20.50 13.14
N ALA A 346 0.60 -20.16 14.27
CA ALA A 346 0.16 -20.59 15.58
C ALA A 346 -1.27 -20.13 15.89
N VAL A 347 -1.59 -18.85 15.65
CA VAL A 347 -2.94 -18.28 15.89
C VAL A 347 -4.00 -19.02 15.07
N ILE A 348 -3.70 -19.35 13.81
CA ILE A 348 -4.60 -20.09 12.93
C ILE A 348 -4.77 -21.54 13.42
N VAL A 349 -3.68 -22.22 13.81
CA VAL A 349 -3.70 -23.63 14.24
C VAL A 349 -4.41 -23.83 15.58
N TYR A 350 -4.20 -22.93 16.55
CA TYR A 350 -4.82 -23.04 17.87
C TYR A 350 -6.25 -22.51 17.93
N ASP A 351 -6.71 -21.84 16.86
CA ASP A 351 -8.08 -21.30 16.73
C ASP A 351 -8.49 -20.36 17.89
N GLU A 352 -7.52 -19.67 18.50
CA GLU A 352 -7.74 -18.83 19.68
C GLU A 352 -8.35 -17.47 19.32
N GLN A 353 -8.24 -17.06 18.06
CA GLN A 353 -8.66 -15.75 17.58
C GLN A 353 -9.56 -15.88 16.35
N GLU A 354 -10.40 -14.87 16.16
CA GLU A 354 -11.16 -14.66 14.93
C GLU A 354 -10.85 -13.27 14.36
N LEU A 355 -11.01 -13.10 13.06
CA LEU A 355 -10.97 -11.78 12.44
C LEU A 355 -12.33 -11.12 12.60
N ILE A 356 -12.35 -9.86 12.99
CA ILE A 356 -13.55 -9.03 13.03
C ILE A 356 -13.40 -7.86 12.07
N ILE A 357 -14.50 -7.55 11.39
CA ILE A 357 -14.64 -6.39 10.52
C ILE A 357 -15.74 -5.54 11.09
N GLU A 358 -15.45 -4.27 11.34
CA GLU A 358 -16.41 -3.36 11.95
C GLU A 358 -16.52 -2.10 11.12
N VAL A 359 -17.75 -1.70 10.83
CA VAL A 359 -18.07 -0.44 10.16
C VAL A 359 -18.66 0.49 11.20
N TYR A 360 -18.11 1.70 11.29
CA TYR A 360 -18.52 2.70 12.26
C TYR A 360 -18.49 4.10 11.63
N ASP A 361 -19.21 5.05 12.23
CA ASP A 361 -19.07 6.45 11.88
C ASP A 361 -17.80 7.01 12.52
N ARG A 362 -16.92 7.66 11.75
CA ARG A 362 -15.65 8.22 12.27
C ARG A 362 -15.88 9.25 13.37
N ALA A 363 -17.03 9.92 13.41
CA ALA A 363 -17.40 10.84 14.48
C ALA A 363 -17.72 10.13 15.80
N GLN A 364 -18.14 8.85 15.75
CA GLN A 364 -18.50 8.03 16.91
C GLN A 364 -17.92 6.60 16.76
N PRO A 365 -16.59 6.42 16.93
CA PRO A 365 -15.94 5.14 16.67
C PRO A 365 -16.42 3.97 17.54
N ASP A 366 -16.93 4.26 18.73
CA ASP A 366 -17.44 3.24 19.66
C ASP A 366 -18.81 2.69 19.25
N SER A 367 -19.51 3.38 18.34
CA SER A 367 -20.83 2.99 17.85
C SER A 367 -20.69 2.15 16.57
N ILE A 368 -20.68 0.83 16.72
CA ILE A 368 -20.54 -0.10 15.59
C ILE A 368 -21.87 -0.22 14.84
N LEU A 369 -21.86 0.16 13.56
CA LEU A 369 -23.02 0.12 12.66
C LEU A 369 -23.21 -1.28 12.06
N LEU A 370 -22.11 -1.89 11.60
CA LEU A 370 -22.09 -3.23 11.02
C LEU A 370 -20.90 -4.01 11.57
N ARG A 371 -21.09 -5.32 11.81
CA ARG A 371 -20.04 -6.21 12.26
C ARG A 371 -20.09 -7.54 11.52
N GLY A 372 -18.98 -7.91 10.91
CA GLY A 372 -18.70 -9.24 10.38
C GLY A 372 -17.62 -9.94 11.22
N THR A 373 -17.64 -11.26 11.27
CA THR A 373 -16.53 -12.07 11.83
C THR A 373 -16.05 -13.07 10.80
N ILE A 374 -14.78 -13.46 10.79
CA ILE A 374 -14.22 -14.50 9.92
C ILE A 374 -13.48 -15.48 10.82
N ASP A 375 -13.86 -16.75 10.71
CA ASP A 375 -13.19 -17.81 11.44
C ASP A 375 -11.89 -18.14 10.70
N LEU A 376 -10.78 -18.18 11.44
CA LEU A 376 -9.44 -18.38 10.88
C LEU A 376 -9.20 -19.81 10.39
N SER A 377 -9.98 -20.78 10.88
CA SER A 377 -9.89 -22.18 10.44
C SER A 377 -10.07 -22.36 8.93
N ILE A 378 -10.72 -21.40 8.26
CA ILE A 378 -10.89 -21.39 6.81
C ILE A 378 -9.55 -21.33 6.05
N PHE A 379 -8.50 -20.80 6.66
CA PHE A 379 -7.18 -20.71 6.04
C PHE A 379 -6.39 -22.02 6.12
N LEU A 380 -6.79 -22.97 6.98
CA LEU A 380 -6.16 -24.29 7.07
C LEU A 380 -6.70 -25.28 6.03
N TYR A 381 -7.96 -25.09 5.61
CA TYR A 381 -8.67 -25.99 4.69
C TYR A 381 -9.24 -25.20 3.51
N PRO A 382 -8.40 -24.77 2.55
CA PRO A 382 -8.83 -23.92 1.44
C PRO A 382 -9.76 -24.62 0.42
N ASP A 383 -9.82 -25.96 0.44
CA ASP A 383 -10.61 -26.78 -0.49
C ASP A 383 -11.95 -27.24 0.11
N GLY A 384 -12.69 -26.34 0.75
CA GLY A 384 -14.07 -26.57 1.21
C GLY A 384 -15.08 -26.66 0.07
#